data_AF-A0A9R1EJR3-F1
#
_entry.id   AF-A0A9R1EJR3-F1
#
_cell.length_a   1.000
_cell.length_b   1.000
_cell.length_c   1.000
_cell.angle_alpha   90.00
_cell.angle_beta   90.00
_cell.angle_gamma   90.00
#
_symmetry.space_group_name_H-M   'P 1'
#
loop_
_entity.id
_entity.type
_entity.pdbx_description
1 polymer ?
#
loop_
_entity_poly.entity_id
_entity_poly.type
_entity_poly.pdbx_seq_one_letter_code
_entity_poly.pdbx_strand_id
1 'polypeptide(L)' 'MKEWWASTCADGTPNRQAKASLIMLVSWIIWNERNARVFKYKSAPPPILLSSIATEANLWVVAGAKKLGSFISRE' A
#
# COMPACT_ATOMS: atom_id res chain seq x y z
N MET A 1 14.90 7.76 -6.65
CA MET A 1 13.49 7.91 -6.20
C MET A 1 12.61 8.54 -7.28
N LYS A 2 12.98 9.71 -7.83
CA LYS A 2 12.26 10.33 -8.97
C LYS A 2 12.14 9.40 -10.20
N GLU A 3 13.25 8.80 -10.65
CA GLU A 3 13.27 7.89 -11.81
C GLU A 3 12.44 6.62 -11.57
N TRP A 4 12.56 6.01 -10.39
CA TRP A 4 11.76 4.85 -10.01
C TRP A 4 10.26 5.15 -9.98
N TRP A 5 9.86 6.30 -9.43
CA TRP A 5 8.47 6.74 -9.42
C TRP A 5 7.97 7.04 -10.83
N ALA A 6 8.75 7.76 -11.63
CA ALA A 6 8.43 8.04 -13.03
C ALA A 6 8.26 6.75 -13.85
N SER A 7 9.12 5.75 -13.64
CA SER A 7 9.00 4.43 -14.26
C SER A 7 7.73 3.69 -13.81
N THR A 8 7.38 3.77 -12.53
CA THR A 8 6.17 3.12 -11.98
C THR A 8 4.88 3.79 -12.49
N CYS A 9 4.94 5.09 -12.77
CA CYS A 9 3.84 5.93 -13.23
C CYS A 9 3.88 6.27 -14.74
N ALA A 10 4.75 5.64 -15.53
CA ALA A 10 4.84 5.89 -16.95
C ALA A 10 3.59 5.40 -17.70
N ASP A 11 3.18 6.14 -18.73
CA ASP A 11 2.13 5.72 -19.67
C ASP A 11 2.54 4.41 -20.37
N GLY A 12 1.58 3.50 -20.56
CA GLY A 12 1.83 2.15 -21.07
C GLY A 12 2.23 1.11 -20.02
N THR A 13 2.49 1.51 -18.77
CA THR A 13 2.79 0.55 -17.69
C THR A 13 1.54 -0.27 -17.32
N PRO A 14 1.58 -1.61 -17.39
CA PRO A 14 0.47 -2.45 -16.97
C PRO A 14 0.11 -2.19 -15.51
N ASN A 15 -1.18 -2.04 -15.23
CA ASN A 15 -1.72 -1.85 -13.88
C ASN A 15 -1.13 -0.66 -13.11
N ARG A 16 -0.70 0.39 -13.82
CA ARG A 16 -0.14 1.64 -13.25
C ARG A 16 -0.93 2.18 -12.06
N GLN A 17 -2.25 2.31 -12.22
CA GLN A 17 -3.15 2.83 -11.18
C GLN A 17 -3.11 1.95 -9.93
N ALA A 18 -3.18 0.62 -10.08
CA ALA A 18 -3.12 -0.31 -8.95
C ALA A 18 -1.77 -0.26 -8.23
N LYS A 19 -0.66 -0.15 -8.96
CA LYS A 19 0.68 0.02 -8.36
C LYS A 19 0.78 1.32 -7.57
N ALA A 20 0.32 2.43 -8.14
CA ALA A 20 0.32 3.73 -7.48
C ALA A 20 -0.56 3.71 -6.21
N SER A 21 -1.77 3.12 -6.28
CA SER A 21 -2.66 2.94 -5.13
C SER A 21 -2.02 2.08 -4.04
N LEU A 22 -1.34 0.98 -4.39
CA LEU A 22 -0.63 0.15 -3.42
C LEU A 22 0.50 0.90 -2.73
N ILE A 23 1.32 1.64 -3.48
CA ILE A 23 2.41 2.45 -2.91
C ILE A 23 1.86 3.53 -1.98
N MET A 24 0.74 4.16 -2.35
CA MET A 24 0.06 5.14 -1.52
C MET A 24 -0.46 4.51 -0.23
N LEU A 25 -1.07 3.32 -0.30
CA LEU A 25 -1.54 2.58 0.87
C LEU A 25 -0.39 2.23 1.83
N VAL A 26 0.72 1.69 1.31
CA VAL A 26 1.90 1.37 2.12
C VAL A 26 2.43 2.64 2.80
N SER A 27 2.53 3.73 2.05
CA SER A 27 3.00 5.02 2.58
C SER A 27 2.08 5.57 3.67
N TRP A 28 0.76 5.43 3.50
CA TRP A 28 -0.26 5.82 4.47
C TRP A 28 -0.15 5.03 5.77
N ILE A 29 0.00 3.71 5.71
CA ILE A 29 0.15 2.86 6.89
C ILE A 29 1.44 3.18 7.66
N ILE A 30 2.56 3.38 6.96
CA ILE A 30 3.83 3.77 7.59
C ILE A 30 3.72 5.13 8.29
N TRP A 31 3.06 6.09 7.63
CA TRP A 31 2.82 7.41 8.21
C TRP A 31 1.94 7.32 9.48
N ASN A 32 0.88 6.52 9.45
CA ASN A 32 0.02 6.29 10.61
C ASN A 32 0.76 5.61 11.78
N GLU A 33 1.62 4.63 11.51
CA GLU A 33 2.47 4.03 12.56
C GLU A 33 3.42 5.05 13.18
N ARG A 34 4.07 5.88 12.36
CA ARG A 34 4.95 6.94 12.88
C ARG A 34 4.18 7.89 13.79
N ASN A 35 2.96 8.26 13.42
CA ASN A 35 2.10 9.10 14.25
C ASN A 35 1.64 8.39 15.53
N ALA A 36 1.28 7.11 15.46
CA ALA A 36 0.92 6.34 16.64
C ALA A 36 2.09 6.26 17.63
N ARG A 37 3.31 6.11 17.13
CA ARG A 37 4.52 6.08 17.97
C ARG A 37 4.77 7.41 18.67
N VAL A 38 4.65 8.52 17.94
CA VAL A 38 4.94 9.85 18.47
C VAL A 38 3.83 10.34 19.41
N PHE A 39 2.56 10.23 19.00
CA PHE A 39 1.44 10.85 19.71
C PHE A 39 0.74 9.92 20.69
N LYS A 40 0.85 8.60 20.51
CA LYS A 40 0.15 7.61 21.35
C LYS A 40 1.11 6.70 22.12
N TYR A 41 2.43 6.87 21.95
CA TYR A 41 3.47 6.01 22.53
C TYR A 41 3.24 4.51 22.24
N LYS A 42 2.62 4.19 21.10
CA LYS A 42 2.34 2.81 20.65
C LYS A 42 3.21 2.49 19.45
N SER A 43 3.82 1.31 19.45
CA SER A 43 4.66 0.83 18.35
C SER A 43 4.14 -0.52 17.86
N ALA A 44 3.92 -0.64 16.56
CA ALA A 44 3.60 -1.91 15.93
C ALA A 44 4.85 -2.51 15.25
N PRO A 45 5.11 -3.82 15.41
CA PRO A 45 6.21 -4.46 14.69
C PRO A 45 5.86 -4.65 13.20
N PRO A 46 6.87 -4.78 12.32
CA PRO A 46 6.66 -4.87 10.87
C PRO A 46 5.63 -5.91 10.41
N PRO A 47 5.53 -7.12 11.00
CA PRO A 47 4.52 -8.11 10.60
C PRO A 47 3.07 -7.62 10.79
N ILE A 48 2.81 -6.81 11.82
CA ILE A 48 1.49 -6.23 12.07
C ILE A 48 1.15 -5.17 11.02
N LEU A 49 2.15 -4.38 10.59
CA LEU A 49 1.97 -3.40 9.52
C LEU A 49 1.70 -4.09 8.17
N LEU A 50 2.43 -5.17 7.87
CA LEU A 50 2.19 -5.98 6.66
C LEU A 50 0.78 -6.58 6.66
N SER A 51 0.33 -7.13 7.79
CA SER A 51 -1.04 -7.64 7.95
C SER A 51 -2.10 -6.53 7.75
N SER A 52 -1.84 -5.33 8.29
CA SER A 52 -2.71 -4.16 8.10
C SER A 52 -2.78 -3.74 6.63
N ILE A 53 -1.65 -3.73 5.92
CA ILE A 53 -1.59 -3.43 4.48
C ILE A 53 -2.39 -4.48 3.69
N ALA A 54 -2.18 -5.77 3.94
CA ALA A 54 -2.89 -6.83 3.23
C ALA A 54 -4.40 -6.78 3.49
N THR A 55 -4.81 -6.51 4.73
CA THR A 55 -6.22 -6.38 5.11
C THR A 55 -6.88 -5.20 4.41
N GLU A 56 -6.27 -4.02 4.47
CA GLU A 56 -6.80 -2.80 3.84
C GLU A 56 -6.85 -2.95 2.30
N ALA A 57 -5.81 -3.54 1.72
CA ALA A 57 -5.76 -3.78 0.29
C ALA A 57 -6.86 -4.76 -0.17
N ASN A 58 -7.15 -5.81 0.62
CA ASN A 58 -8.28 -6.71 0.37
C ASN A 58 -9.62 -6.00 0.48
N LEU A 59 -9.81 -5.11 1.47
CA LEU A 59 -11.02 -4.30 1.59
C LEU A 59 -11.24 -3.44 0.35
N TRP A 60 -10.17 -2.85 -0.21
CA TRP A 60 -10.27 -2.06 -1.44
C TRP A 60 -10.65 -2.92 -2.64
N VAL A 61 -10.15 -4.15 -2.73
CA VAL A 61 -10.55 -5.11 -3.77
C VAL A 61 -12.04 -5.43 -3.68
N VAL A 62 -12.53 -5.74 -2.48
CA VAL A 62 -13.97 -5.98 -2.22
C VAL A 62 -14.80 -4.75 -2.57
N ALA A 63 -14.30 -3.54 -2.29
CA ALA A 63 -14.93 -2.28 -2.65
C ALA A 63 -14.86 -1.93 -4.15
N GLY A 64 -14.20 -2.75 -4.98
CA GLY A 64 -14.21 -2.61 -6.45
C GLY A 64 -12.86 -2.29 -7.09
N ALA A 65 -11.77 -2.15 -6.32
CA ALA A 65 -10.42 -1.98 -6.85
C ALA A 65 -9.83 -3.30 -7.40
N LYS A 66 -10.53 -3.95 -8.34
CA LYS A 66 -10.24 -5.31 -8.84
C LYS A 66 -8.79 -5.52 -9.32
N LYS A 67 -8.19 -4.50 -9.94
CA LYS A 67 -6.80 -4.54 -10.43
C LYS A 67 -5.76 -4.60 -9.31
N LEU A 68 -6.13 -4.25 -8.08
CA LEU A 68 -5.26 -4.38 -6.91
C LEU A 68 -5.17 -5.85 -6.45
N GLY A 69 -6.26 -6.62 -6.65
CA GLY A 69 -6.33 -8.03 -6.25
C GLY A 69 -5.26 -8.89 -6.93
N SER A 70 -4.91 -8.60 -8.19
CA SER A 70 -3.84 -9.32 -8.90
C SER A 70 -2.45 -9.14 -8.27
N PHE A 71 -2.26 -8.18 -7.37
CA PHE A 71 -1.00 -7.99 -6.64
C PHE A 71 -1.01 -8.61 -5.24
N ILE A 72 -2.19 -8.77 -4.64
CA ILE A 72 -2.34 -9.27 -3.27
C ILE A 72 -2.49 -10.80 -3.27
N SER A 73 -3.19 -11.36 -4.26
CA SER A 73 -3.48 -12.80 -4.35
C SER A 73 -2.30 -13.66 -4.84
N ARG A 74 -1.06 -13.20 -4.67
CA ARG A 74 0.13 -13.96 -5.10
C ARG A 74 0.76 -14.67 -3.90
N GLU A 75 0.02 -15.65 -3.38
CA GLU A 75 0.51 -16.78 -2.58
C GLU A 75 0.02 -18.08 -3.24
#